data_AF-A0A434GH37-F1
#
_entry.id   AF-A0A434GH37-F1
#
_cell.length_a   1.000
_cell.length_b   1.000
_cell.length_c   1.000
_cell.angle_alpha   90.00
_cell.angle_beta   90.00
_cell.angle_gamma   90.00
#
_symmetry.space_group_name_H-M   'P 1'
#
loop_
_entity.id
_entity.type
_entity.pdbx_description
1 polymer ?
#
loop_
_entity_poly.entity_id
_entity_poly.type
_entity_poly.pdbx_seq_one_letter_code
_entity_poly.pdbx_strand_id
1 'polypeptide(L)'
;KELSDWTNRLAHALVENYGVEPGNRVLIRSANNPAMVACWLAATKVGAVVVNTMPMLRAGELAKIVDKAEITVALCDTRLMDEMTACAKDSAFLKQVIGFDGTANHDAELDRAALDKPVTFSAVNTGRDDVALLGFTSGTTGVPKATMHFHRDLLIIADAYAREILEVTPDDIFVGSPPLAFTFGLGGLAIFPLRFG
;
A
#
# COMPACT_ATOMS: atom_id res chain seq x y z
N LYS A 1 -18.38 -4.32 2.43
CA LYS A 1 -18.23 -5.60 3.17
C LYS A 1 -17.10 -6.44 2.59
N GLU A 2 -17.18 -6.85 1.32
CA GLU A 2 -16.16 -7.69 0.65
C GLU A 2 -14.73 -7.17 0.78
N LEU A 3 -14.50 -5.88 0.53
CA LEU A 3 -13.17 -5.26 0.69
C LEU A 3 -12.65 -5.38 2.13
N SER A 4 -13.51 -5.21 3.15
CA SER A 4 -13.12 -5.31 4.55
C SER A 4 -12.75 -6.75 4.91
N ASP A 5 -13.57 -7.71 4.50
CA ASP A 5 -13.34 -9.13 4.76
C ASP A 5 -12.02 -9.58 4.10
N TRP A 6 -11.77 -9.18 2.86
CA TRP A 6 -10.53 -9.51 2.15
C TRP A 6 -9.30 -8.81 2.76
N THR A 7 -9.42 -7.53 3.09
CA THR A 7 -8.36 -6.78 3.80
C THR A 7 -7.95 -7.45 5.10
N ASN A 8 -8.92 -7.95 5.89
CA ASN A 8 -8.63 -8.60 7.16
C ASN A 8 -7.91 -9.93 6.97
N ARG A 9 -8.27 -10.70 5.95
CA ARG A 9 -7.57 -11.93 5.57
C ARG A 9 -6.13 -11.67 5.13
N LEU A 10 -5.93 -10.63 4.32
CA LEU A 10 -4.59 -10.18 3.91
C LEU A 10 -3.77 -9.74 5.13
N ALA A 11 -4.35 -9.00 6.07
CA ALA A 11 -3.66 -8.57 7.29
C ALA A 11 -3.17 -9.77 8.13
N HIS A 12 -3.99 -10.82 8.27
CA HIS A 12 -3.55 -12.07 8.88
C HIS A 12 -2.40 -12.72 8.12
N ALA A 13 -2.46 -12.81 6.79
CA ALA A 13 -1.38 -13.37 5.99
C ALA A 13 -0.06 -12.58 6.15
N LEU A 14 -0.12 -11.24 6.13
CA LEU A 14 1.05 -10.38 6.35
C LEU A 14 1.73 -10.66 7.68
N VAL A 15 0.97 -10.80 8.77
CA VAL A 15 1.52 -11.08 10.10
C VAL A 15 2.00 -12.53 10.22
N GLU A 16 1.13 -13.49 9.92
CA GLU A 16 1.36 -14.90 10.28
C GLU A 16 2.26 -15.64 9.29
N ASN A 17 2.19 -15.31 8.00
CA ASN A 17 2.95 -15.99 6.96
C ASN A 17 4.22 -15.23 6.58
N TYR A 18 4.19 -13.90 6.65
CA TYR A 18 5.28 -13.05 6.18
C TYR A 18 5.99 -12.27 7.29
N GLY A 19 5.53 -12.39 8.54
CA GLY A 19 6.21 -11.79 9.70
C GLY A 19 6.25 -10.27 9.68
N VAL A 20 5.27 -9.63 9.05
CA VAL A 20 5.16 -8.16 9.05
C VAL A 20 4.80 -7.69 10.46
N GLU A 21 5.67 -6.87 11.02
CA GLU A 21 5.49 -6.24 12.33
C GLU A 21 5.21 -4.73 12.19
N PRO A 22 4.59 -4.09 13.20
CA PRO A 22 4.44 -2.64 13.23
C PRO A 22 5.77 -1.91 12.96
N GLY A 23 5.74 -0.88 12.11
CA GLY A 23 6.93 -0.11 11.70
C GLY A 23 7.78 -0.74 10.59
N ASN A 24 7.48 -1.98 10.15
CA ASN A 24 8.08 -2.54 8.93
C ASN A 24 7.69 -1.70 7.72
N ARG A 25 8.61 -1.51 6.75
CA ARG A 25 8.29 -0.85 5.48
C ARG A 25 7.82 -1.91 4.48
N VAL A 26 6.58 -1.77 4.03
CA VAL A 26 5.98 -2.67 3.04
C VAL A 26 5.80 -1.91 1.74
N LEU A 27 6.55 -2.30 0.71
CA LEU A 27 6.39 -1.74 -0.63
C LEU A 27 5.17 -2.34 -1.31
N ILE A 28 4.36 -1.52 -1.98
CA ILE A 28 3.24 -1.99 -2.80
C ILE A 28 3.45 -1.49 -4.23
N ARG A 29 3.51 -2.45 -5.17
CA ARG A 29 3.69 -2.19 -6.60
C ARG A 29 2.53 -2.79 -7.40
N SER A 30 1.66 -1.94 -7.92
CA SER A 30 0.54 -2.35 -8.77
C SER A 30 0.04 -1.19 -9.62
N ALA A 31 -0.78 -1.51 -10.63
CA ALA A 31 -1.64 -0.52 -11.29
C ALA A 31 -2.87 -0.23 -10.42
N ASN A 32 -3.69 0.74 -10.81
CA ASN A 32 -4.95 1.01 -10.11
C ASN A 32 -5.90 -0.19 -10.23
N ASN A 33 -6.18 -0.83 -9.10
CA ASN A 33 -7.20 -1.87 -8.98
C ASN A 33 -7.63 -2.02 -7.51
N PRO A 34 -8.77 -2.70 -7.24
CA PRO A 34 -9.24 -2.92 -5.88
C PRO A 34 -8.28 -3.72 -4.99
N ALA A 35 -7.50 -4.65 -5.55
CA ALA A 35 -6.57 -5.47 -4.78
C ALA A 35 -5.39 -4.66 -4.23
N MET A 36 -4.92 -3.64 -4.95
CA MET A 36 -3.95 -2.68 -4.43
C MET A 36 -4.51 -1.93 -3.21
N VAL A 37 -5.78 -1.53 -3.24
CA VAL A 37 -6.45 -0.88 -2.09
C VAL A 37 -6.55 -1.85 -0.91
N ALA A 38 -6.90 -3.11 -1.15
CA ALA A 38 -6.95 -4.14 -0.11
C ALA A 38 -5.57 -4.38 0.53
N CYS A 39 -4.50 -4.46 -0.27
CA CYS A 39 -3.12 -4.58 0.22
C CYS A 39 -2.71 -3.35 1.04
N TRP A 40 -3.05 -2.14 0.58
CA TRP A 40 -2.75 -0.89 1.27
C TRP A 40 -3.45 -0.81 2.64
N LEU A 41 -4.74 -1.16 2.69
CA LEU A 41 -5.50 -1.21 3.93
C LEU A 41 -4.95 -2.30 4.87
N ALA A 42 -4.59 -3.47 4.35
CA ALA A 42 -4.06 -4.57 5.15
C ALA A 42 -2.71 -4.20 5.79
N ALA A 43 -1.78 -3.66 5.01
CA ALA A 43 -0.49 -3.19 5.48
C ALA A 43 -0.66 -2.08 6.54
N THR A 44 -1.55 -1.12 6.31
CA THR A 44 -1.84 -0.06 7.30
C THR A 44 -2.46 -0.63 8.58
N LYS A 45 -3.36 -1.62 8.48
CA LYS A 45 -4.00 -2.27 9.65
C LYS A 45 -3.01 -3.03 10.53
N VAL A 46 -1.96 -3.62 9.96
CA VAL A 46 -0.90 -4.31 10.71
C VAL A 46 0.15 -3.32 11.24
N GLY A 47 -0.05 -2.01 11.07
CA GLY A 47 0.87 -0.97 11.54
C GLY A 47 2.13 -0.84 10.70
N ALA A 48 2.15 -1.36 9.47
CA ALA A 48 3.28 -1.19 8.57
C ALA A 48 3.32 0.22 7.98
N VAL A 49 4.53 0.68 7.67
CA VAL A 49 4.79 1.89 6.91
C VAL A 49 4.69 1.55 5.42
N VAL A 50 3.64 2.03 4.76
CA VAL A 50 3.41 1.69 3.35
C VAL A 50 4.33 2.52 2.44
N VAL A 51 4.83 1.90 1.38
CA VAL A 51 5.61 2.56 0.32
C VAL A 51 5.02 2.19 -1.04
N ASN A 52 4.16 3.05 -1.60
CA ASN A 52 3.59 2.79 -2.91
C ASN A 52 4.57 3.21 -4.02
N THR A 53 4.66 2.42 -5.09
CA THR A 53 5.52 2.75 -6.24
C THR A 53 4.75 2.77 -7.55
N MET A 54 5.19 3.62 -8.49
CA MET A 54 4.62 3.66 -9.83
C MET A 54 4.91 2.33 -10.56
N PRO A 55 3.92 1.77 -11.28
CA PRO A 55 4.11 0.49 -11.98
C PRO A 55 5.16 0.55 -13.10
N MET A 56 5.51 1.76 -13.56
CA MET A 56 6.47 1.98 -14.64
C MET A 56 7.94 1.99 -14.18
N LEU A 57 8.22 2.07 -12.87
CA LEU A 57 9.61 2.11 -12.38
C LEU A 57 10.36 0.83 -12.74
N ARG A 58 11.62 0.98 -13.16
CA ARG A 58 12.52 -0.14 -13.46
C ARG A 58 13.32 -0.58 -12.24
N ALA A 59 13.95 -1.74 -12.30
CA ALA A 59 14.70 -2.35 -11.20
C ALA A 59 15.70 -1.36 -10.55
N GLY A 60 16.43 -0.58 -11.35
CA GLY A 60 17.38 0.41 -10.82
C GLY A 60 16.73 1.59 -10.09
N GLU A 61 15.50 1.97 -10.43
CA GLU A 61 14.74 3.00 -9.71
C GLU A 61 14.09 2.43 -8.45
N LEU A 62 13.59 1.20 -8.53
CA LEU A 62 13.07 0.45 -7.38
C LEU A 62 14.16 0.23 -6.33
N ALA A 63 15.38 -0.12 -6.74
CA ALA A 63 16.51 -0.31 -5.83
C ALA A 63 16.79 0.95 -5.01
N LYS A 64 16.76 2.14 -5.63
CA LYS A 64 16.94 3.41 -4.91
C LYS A 64 15.88 3.62 -3.83
N ILE A 65 14.63 3.19 -4.07
CA ILE A 65 13.53 3.30 -3.11
C ILE A 65 13.71 2.28 -1.98
N VAL A 66 13.95 1.02 -2.36
CA VAL A 66 14.18 -0.11 -1.44
C VAL A 66 15.33 0.19 -0.49
N ASP A 67 16.46 0.66 -1.01
CA ASP A 67 17.66 0.94 -0.22
C ASP A 67 17.45 2.16 0.69
N LYS A 68 16.81 3.22 0.19
CA LYS A 68 16.57 4.45 0.96
C LYS A 68 15.63 4.23 2.15
N ALA A 69 14.62 3.39 1.98
CA ALA A 69 13.63 3.08 3.02
C ALA A 69 13.90 1.74 3.72
N GLU A 70 15.01 1.08 3.40
CA GLU A 70 15.42 -0.23 3.93
C GLU A 70 14.24 -1.23 3.91
N ILE A 71 13.61 -1.39 2.76
CA ILE A 71 12.37 -2.16 2.61
C ILE A 71 12.69 -3.65 2.66
N THR A 72 11.98 -4.40 3.51
CA THR A 72 12.18 -5.84 3.70
C THR A 72 11.17 -6.70 2.95
N VAL A 73 9.95 -6.18 2.76
CA VAL A 73 8.82 -6.89 2.13
C VAL A 73 8.23 -6.03 1.01
N ALA A 74 8.02 -6.64 -0.16
CA ALA A 74 7.32 -6.04 -1.29
C ALA A 74 6.11 -6.89 -1.69
N LEU A 75 4.93 -6.27 -1.72
CA LEU A 75 3.73 -6.80 -2.35
C LEU A 75 3.71 -6.31 -3.79
N CYS A 76 3.76 -7.24 -4.73
CA CYS A 76 3.86 -6.93 -6.14
C CYS A 76 2.74 -7.61 -6.91
N ASP A 77 2.09 -6.83 -7.77
CA ASP A 77 1.19 -7.37 -8.78
C ASP A 77 1.93 -8.42 -9.63
N THR A 78 1.36 -9.60 -9.81
CA THR A 78 2.00 -10.69 -10.57
C THR A 78 2.38 -10.25 -11.99
N ARG A 79 1.62 -9.31 -12.57
CA ARG A 79 1.86 -8.74 -13.90
C ARG A 79 3.08 -7.80 -13.97
N LEU A 80 3.64 -7.41 -12.82
CA LEU A 80 4.74 -6.45 -12.71
C LEU A 80 5.99 -7.04 -12.00
N MET A 81 6.02 -8.36 -11.82
CA MET A 81 7.01 -9.08 -11.02
C MET A 81 8.44 -8.99 -11.56
N ASP A 82 8.64 -8.91 -12.88
CA ASP A 82 9.97 -9.00 -13.50
C ASP A 82 10.94 -7.95 -12.95
N GLU A 83 10.54 -6.68 -12.95
CA GLU A 83 11.35 -5.57 -12.45
C GLU A 83 11.57 -5.65 -10.93
N MET A 84 10.57 -6.15 -10.19
CA MET A 84 10.67 -6.29 -8.74
C MET A 84 11.62 -7.43 -8.36
N THR A 85 11.57 -8.54 -9.09
CA THR A 85 12.46 -9.69 -8.91
C THR A 85 13.89 -9.33 -9.28
N ALA A 86 14.09 -8.59 -10.39
CA ALA A 86 15.39 -8.07 -10.77
C ALA A 86 15.98 -7.14 -9.71
N CYS A 87 15.16 -6.26 -9.12
CA CYS A 87 15.56 -5.40 -8.00
C CYS A 87 15.93 -6.21 -6.75
N ALA A 88 15.20 -7.27 -6.42
CA ALA A 88 15.42 -8.07 -5.22
C ALA A 88 16.73 -8.88 -5.28
N LYS A 89 17.14 -9.32 -6.46
CA LYS A 89 18.31 -10.20 -6.66
C LYS A 89 19.60 -9.66 -6.01
N ASP A 90 19.83 -8.36 -6.13
CA ASP A 90 21.05 -7.70 -5.65
C ASP A 90 20.79 -6.82 -4.41
N SER A 91 19.59 -6.89 -3.81
CA SER A 91 19.22 -6.02 -2.68
C SER A 91 19.78 -6.51 -1.35
N ALA A 92 20.38 -5.60 -0.59
CA ALA A 92 20.79 -5.86 0.79
C ALA A 92 19.60 -5.94 1.76
N PHE A 93 18.47 -5.30 1.43
CA PHE A 93 17.34 -5.10 2.35
C PHE A 93 16.11 -5.94 1.98
N LEU A 94 15.74 -6.00 0.69
CA LEU A 94 14.52 -6.67 0.25
C LEU A 94 14.68 -8.20 0.34
N LYS A 95 13.91 -8.83 1.25
CA LYS A 95 13.99 -10.28 1.52
C LYS A 95 12.83 -11.06 0.93
N GLN A 96 11.68 -10.42 0.78
CA GLN A 96 10.46 -11.08 0.31
C GLN A 96 9.81 -10.24 -0.78
N VAL A 97 9.56 -10.86 -1.94
CA VAL A 97 8.70 -10.32 -2.99
C VAL A 97 7.52 -11.26 -3.13
N ILE A 98 6.34 -10.77 -2.78
CA ILE A 98 5.12 -11.57 -2.65
C ILE A 98 4.15 -11.13 -3.74
N GLY A 99 3.75 -12.09 -4.57
CA GLY A 99 2.82 -11.86 -5.68
C GLY A 99 1.36 -11.75 -5.20
N PHE A 100 0.62 -10.79 -5.72
CA PHE A 100 -0.85 -10.72 -5.64
C PHE A 100 -1.43 -10.38 -7.02
N ASP A 101 -2.68 -10.75 -7.29
CA ASP A 101 -3.33 -10.38 -8.56
C ASP A 101 -4.78 -9.92 -8.41
N GLY A 102 -5.42 -10.22 -7.27
CA GLY A 102 -6.80 -9.83 -7.03
C GLY A 102 -7.81 -10.50 -7.96
N THR A 103 -7.42 -11.61 -8.62
CA THR A 103 -8.31 -12.40 -9.47
C THR A 103 -9.20 -13.30 -8.61
N ALA A 104 -10.37 -13.66 -9.14
CA ALA A 104 -11.31 -14.53 -8.43
C ALA A 104 -10.79 -15.96 -8.19
N ASN A 105 -9.75 -16.37 -8.93
CA ASN A 105 -9.12 -17.68 -8.76
C ASN A 105 -8.14 -17.71 -7.58
N HIS A 106 -7.69 -16.54 -7.11
CA HIS A 106 -6.76 -16.41 -6.00
C HIS A 106 -5.47 -17.23 -6.18
N ASP A 107 -4.91 -17.30 -7.39
CA ASP A 107 -3.76 -18.14 -7.69
C ASP A 107 -2.43 -17.55 -7.17
N ALA A 108 -2.36 -16.22 -7.05
CA ALA A 108 -1.16 -15.55 -6.56
C ALA A 108 -0.87 -15.88 -5.09
N GLU A 109 0.41 -15.77 -4.71
CA GLU A 109 0.93 -16.26 -3.44
C GLU A 109 0.23 -15.64 -2.22
N LEU A 110 0.09 -14.32 -2.20
CA LEU A 110 -0.57 -13.60 -1.12
C LEU A 110 -2.05 -13.96 -1.03
N ASP A 111 -2.72 -14.04 -2.19
CA ASP A 111 -4.14 -14.36 -2.27
C ASP A 111 -4.40 -15.77 -1.69
N ARG A 112 -3.58 -16.77 -2.06
CA ARG A 112 -3.65 -18.13 -1.48
C ARG A 112 -3.40 -18.15 0.02
N ALA A 113 -2.41 -17.40 0.52
CA ALA A 113 -2.10 -17.35 1.94
C ALA A 113 -3.25 -16.75 2.78
N ALA A 114 -4.10 -15.91 2.17
CA ALA A 114 -5.22 -15.24 2.80
C ALA A 114 -6.54 -16.05 2.78
N LEU A 115 -6.70 -17.01 1.86
CA LEU A 115 -7.95 -17.75 1.61
C LEU A 115 -8.57 -18.41 2.84
N ASP A 116 -7.75 -18.90 3.77
CA ASP A 116 -8.22 -19.61 4.98
C ASP A 116 -8.18 -18.76 6.25
N LYS A 117 -7.80 -17.47 6.14
CA LYS A 117 -7.69 -16.57 7.29
C LYS A 117 -9.06 -16.06 7.76
N PRO A 118 -9.22 -15.66 9.04
CA PRO A 118 -10.44 -15.02 9.51
C PRO A 118 -10.78 -13.73 8.74
N VAL A 119 -12.08 -13.46 8.59
CA VAL A 119 -12.58 -12.21 7.98
C VAL A 119 -12.58 -11.03 8.96
N THR A 120 -12.21 -11.24 10.21
CA THR A 120 -12.11 -10.20 11.25
C THR A 120 -10.68 -10.08 11.72
N PHE A 121 -10.15 -8.86 11.74
CA PHE A 121 -8.79 -8.57 12.20
C PHE A 121 -8.81 -7.38 13.16
N SER A 122 -8.18 -7.52 14.33
CA SER A 122 -7.96 -6.42 15.26
C SER A 122 -6.77 -5.59 14.80
N ALA A 123 -7.04 -4.40 14.24
CA ALA A 123 -5.99 -3.50 13.78
C ALA A 123 -5.04 -3.11 14.93
N VAL A 124 -3.77 -2.92 14.58
CA VAL A 124 -2.75 -2.43 15.51
C VAL A 124 -3.17 -1.05 16.02
N ASN A 125 -3.00 -0.83 17.33
CA ASN A 125 -3.31 0.45 17.96
C ASN A 125 -2.19 1.47 17.68
N THR A 126 -2.14 1.99 16.46
CA THR A 126 -1.15 2.98 16.05
C THR A 126 -1.42 4.36 16.67
N GLY A 127 -0.35 5.05 17.02
CA GLY A 127 -0.39 6.45 17.43
C GLY A 127 -0.64 7.38 16.24
N ARG A 128 -1.22 8.55 16.53
CA ARG A 128 -1.45 9.60 15.53
C ARG A 128 -0.17 10.08 14.81
N ASP A 129 0.97 9.92 15.47
CA ASP A 129 2.30 10.37 15.03
C ASP A 129 3.19 9.19 14.61
N ASP A 130 2.64 7.98 14.56
CA ASP A 130 3.30 6.85 13.91
C ASP A 130 3.26 7.07 12.40
N VAL A 131 4.37 6.71 11.75
CA VAL A 131 4.49 6.84 10.29
C VAL A 131 3.59 5.80 9.63
N ALA A 132 2.76 6.24 8.70
CA ALA A 132 1.85 5.37 7.94
C ALA A 132 2.30 5.18 6.49
N LEU A 133 2.96 6.18 5.91
CA LEU A 133 3.29 6.22 4.49
C LEU A 133 4.61 6.95 4.26
N LEU A 134 5.45 6.38 3.39
CA LEU A 134 6.56 7.08 2.74
C LEU A 134 6.23 7.31 1.27
N GLY A 135 6.04 8.58 0.89
CA GLY A 135 5.84 8.98 -0.50
C GLY A 135 7.18 9.32 -1.15
N PHE A 136 7.55 8.61 -2.22
CA PHE A 136 8.79 8.92 -2.92
C PHE A 136 8.58 9.96 -4.03
N THR A 137 9.45 10.97 -4.05
CA THR A 137 9.46 12.02 -5.07
C THR A 137 10.79 12.02 -5.82
N SER A 138 10.76 12.34 -7.11
CA SER A 138 11.93 12.21 -8.00
C SER A 138 13.13 13.05 -7.55
N GLY A 139 12.90 14.20 -6.91
CA GLY A 139 13.97 15.10 -6.44
C GLY A 139 14.78 15.68 -7.61
N THR A 140 15.19 16.95 -7.51
CA THR A 140 15.99 17.59 -8.58
C THR A 140 17.39 16.99 -8.73
N THR A 141 17.88 16.27 -7.72
CA THR A 141 19.23 15.70 -7.66
C THR A 141 19.33 14.26 -8.20
N GLY A 142 18.24 13.68 -8.70
CA GLY A 142 18.18 12.30 -9.20
C GLY A 142 18.22 11.21 -8.12
N VAL A 143 18.30 11.61 -6.84
CA VAL A 143 18.15 10.74 -5.67
C VAL A 143 16.75 10.96 -5.09
N PRO A 144 15.91 9.92 -5.03
CA PRO A 144 14.56 10.04 -4.52
C PRO A 144 14.53 10.52 -3.07
N LYS A 145 13.56 11.39 -2.74
CA LYS A 145 13.27 11.82 -1.37
C LYS A 145 12.04 11.10 -0.86
N ALA A 146 12.11 10.54 0.35
CA ALA A 146 10.98 9.96 1.04
C ALA A 146 10.28 11.03 1.88
N THR A 147 9.07 11.42 1.51
CA THR A 147 8.20 12.27 2.32
C THR A 147 7.47 11.40 3.33
N MET A 148 7.68 11.71 4.61
CA MET A 148 7.09 10.97 5.71
C MET A 148 5.70 11.52 6.02
N HIS A 149 4.71 10.63 6.09
CA HIS A 149 3.34 10.96 6.44
C HIS A 149 2.86 10.09 7.60
N PHE A 150 2.26 10.72 8.60
CA PHE A 150 1.74 10.07 9.79
C PHE A 150 0.29 9.61 9.60
N HIS A 151 -0.20 8.74 10.47
CA HIS A 151 -1.61 8.32 10.45
C HIS A 151 -2.58 9.50 10.49
N ARG A 152 -2.29 10.55 11.29
CA ARG A 152 -3.11 11.77 11.33
C ARG A 152 -3.15 12.52 10.00
N ASP A 153 -2.08 12.44 9.20
CA ASP A 153 -1.98 13.17 7.93
C ASP A 153 -2.91 12.55 6.88
N LEU A 154 -3.10 11.23 6.92
CA LEU A 154 -4.06 10.55 6.04
C LEU A 154 -5.51 10.95 6.36
N LEU A 155 -5.83 11.13 7.64
CA LEU A 155 -7.17 11.54 8.08
C LEU A 155 -7.44 13.01 7.81
N ILE A 156 -6.46 13.89 8.08
CA ILE A 156 -6.68 15.33 7.97
C ILE A 156 -6.90 15.77 6.52
N ILE A 157 -6.30 15.12 5.53
CA ILE A 157 -6.58 15.47 4.12
C ILE A 157 -8.03 15.15 3.73
N ALA A 158 -8.62 14.10 4.30
CA ALA A 158 -10.01 13.78 4.04
C ALA A 158 -10.93 14.76 4.78
N ASP A 159 -10.65 15.00 6.06
CA ASP A 159 -11.50 15.87 6.88
C ASP A 159 -11.36 17.36 6.51
N ALA A 160 -10.22 17.83 6.00
CA ALA A 160 -10.00 19.25 5.68
C ALA A 160 -10.17 19.61 4.19
N TYR A 161 -9.98 18.67 3.26
CA TYR A 161 -10.15 18.95 1.83
C TYR A 161 -11.41 18.29 1.28
N ALA A 162 -11.56 16.97 1.46
CA ALA A 162 -12.71 16.28 0.90
C ALA A 162 -14.03 16.72 1.55
N ARG A 163 -14.08 16.92 2.88
CA ARG A 163 -15.27 17.47 3.55
C ARG A 163 -15.44 18.97 3.30
N GLU A 164 -14.43 19.79 3.59
CA GLU A 164 -14.64 21.26 3.66
C GLU A 164 -14.57 21.96 2.29
N ILE A 165 -13.96 21.34 1.27
CA ILE A 165 -13.76 21.96 -0.04
C ILE A 165 -14.56 21.24 -1.12
N LEU A 166 -14.51 19.91 -1.14
CA LEU A 166 -15.28 19.10 -2.10
C LEU A 166 -16.71 18.83 -1.62
N GLU A 167 -17.02 19.09 -0.35
CA GLU A 167 -18.35 18.90 0.26
C GLU A 167 -18.90 17.48 0.06
N VAL A 168 -18.02 16.50 0.19
CA VAL A 168 -18.31 15.09 -0.14
C VAL A 168 -19.43 14.53 0.72
N THR A 169 -20.34 13.84 0.05
CA THR A 169 -21.47 13.12 0.62
C THR A 169 -21.32 11.60 0.42
N PRO A 170 -22.05 10.77 1.20
CA PRO A 170 -22.03 9.31 1.00
C PRO A 170 -22.53 8.84 -0.37
N ASP A 171 -23.25 9.69 -1.10
CA ASP A 171 -23.81 9.36 -2.43
C ASP A 171 -22.85 9.71 -3.59
N ASP A 172 -21.71 10.37 -3.29
CA ASP A 172 -20.75 10.76 -4.32
C ASP A 172 -19.90 9.58 -4.81
N ILE A 173 -19.64 9.57 -6.12
CA ILE A 173 -18.80 8.57 -6.78
C ILE A 173 -17.50 9.22 -7.25
N PHE A 174 -16.39 8.75 -6.69
CA PHE A 174 -15.05 9.19 -7.08
C PHE A 174 -14.54 8.39 -8.28
N VAL A 175 -14.08 9.11 -9.31
CA VAL A 175 -13.46 8.52 -10.50
C VAL A 175 -12.28 9.38 -10.95
N GLY A 176 -11.25 8.73 -11.50
CA GLY A 176 -10.11 9.44 -12.07
C GLY A 176 -9.02 8.51 -12.57
N SER A 177 -8.08 9.08 -13.33
CA SER A 177 -6.88 8.41 -13.80
C SER A 177 -5.62 8.52 -12.91
N PRO A 178 -5.54 9.30 -11.81
CA PRO A 178 -4.28 9.42 -11.08
C PRO A 178 -3.91 8.08 -10.42
N PRO A 179 -2.63 7.68 -10.46
CA PRO A 179 -2.20 6.44 -9.82
C PRO A 179 -2.42 6.46 -8.30
N LEU A 180 -2.90 5.35 -7.73
CA LEU A 180 -2.97 5.12 -6.28
C LEU A 180 -1.58 5.15 -5.62
N ALA A 181 -0.52 4.97 -6.42
CA ALA A 181 0.85 5.13 -5.96
C ALA A 181 1.25 6.59 -5.69
N PHE A 182 0.50 7.56 -6.24
CA PHE A 182 0.70 8.97 -5.98
C PHE A 182 -0.28 9.45 -4.91
N THR A 183 0.17 10.31 -3.99
CA THR A 183 -0.65 10.74 -2.84
C THR A 183 -1.95 11.42 -3.24
N PHE A 184 -1.97 12.14 -4.36
CA PHE A 184 -3.20 12.69 -4.94
C PHE A 184 -4.21 11.59 -5.32
N GLY A 185 -3.76 10.54 -6.01
CA GLY A 185 -4.61 9.42 -6.38
C GLY A 185 -5.03 8.57 -5.18
N LEU A 186 -4.12 8.32 -4.24
CA LEU A 186 -4.42 7.63 -2.98
C LEU A 186 -5.51 8.37 -2.17
N GLY A 187 -5.39 9.70 -2.06
CA GLY A 187 -6.39 10.55 -1.43
C GLY A 187 -7.75 10.42 -2.12
N GLY A 188 -7.80 10.80 -3.40
CA GLY A 188 -9.04 10.91 -4.15
C GLY A 188 -9.74 9.59 -4.48
N LEU A 189 -9.01 8.49 -4.67
CA LEU A 189 -9.58 7.21 -5.13
C LEU A 189 -9.64 6.13 -4.06
N ALA A 190 -9.07 6.35 -2.87
CA ALA A 190 -9.17 5.42 -1.76
C ALA A 190 -9.57 6.11 -0.47
N ILE A 191 -8.76 7.04 0.04
CA ILE A 191 -8.98 7.60 1.39
C ILE A 191 -10.29 8.37 1.49
N PHE A 192 -10.58 9.28 0.56
CA PHE A 192 -11.79 10.11 0.62
C PHE A 192 -13.08 9.28 0.51
N PRO A 193 -13.27 8.42 -0.53
CA PRO A 193 -14.48 7.61 -0.61
C PRO A 193 -14.61 6.63 0.55
N LEU A 194 -13.51 6.06 1.08
CA LEU A 194 -13.59 5.16 2.24
C LEU A 194 -13.83 5.88 3.57
N ARG A 195 -13.53 7.18 3.66
CA ARG A 195 -13.76 7.99 4.86
C ARG A 195 -15.22 8.40 5.02
N PHE A 196 -15.93 8.64 3.91
CA PHE A 196 -17.27 9.23 3.89
C PHE A 196 -18.37 8.33 3.31
N GLY A 197 -18.01 7.21 2.66
CA GLY A 197 -18.95 6.19 2.17
C GLY A 197 -19.17 5.02 3.11
#